data_AF-A0A4S8JWH8-F1
#
_entry.id   AF-A0A4S8JWH8-F1
#
_cell.length_a   1.000
_cell.length_b   1.000
_cell.length_c   1.000
_cell.angle_alpha   90.00
_cell.angle_beta   90.00
_cell.angle_gamma   90.00
#
_symmetry.space_group_name_H-M   'P 1'
#
loop_
_entity.id
_entity.type
_entity.pdbx_description
1 polymer ?
#
loop_
_entity_poly.entity_id
_entity_poly.type
_entity_poly.pdbx_seq_one_letter_code
_entity_poly.pdbx_strand_id
1 'polypeptide(L)'
;MATLLTLSQHEDESLSQFVAHFATEIQGFPDAHPPLIMQAFLMGLKPSRFFLSLIEKPLVTIPEMLQRTNQYITAEALVARKRMDSKRPRAEQSQGTTSAALVQPC
;
A
#
# COMPACT_ATOMS: atom_id res chain seq x y z
N MET A 1 -12.10 25.92 0.91
CA MET A 1 -13.27 25.09 0.57
C MET A 1 -12.75 23.90 -0.21
N ALA A 2 -12.67 22.73 0.42
CA ALA A 2 -12.32 21.50 -0.28
C ALA A 2 -13.60 20.92 -0.88
N THR A 3 -13.55 20.53 -2.14
CA THR A 3 -14.65 19.80 -2.78
C THR A 3 -14.24 18.34 -2.83
N LEU A 4 -15.15 17.41 -2.53
CA LEU A 4 -14.86 15.97 -2.57
C LEU A 4 -14.22 15.53 -3.91
N LEU A 5 -14.61 16.21 -5.00
CA LEU A 5 -14.14 15.97 -6.36
C LEU A 5 -12.75 16.55 -6.67
N THR A 6 -12.20 17.38 -5.78
CA THR A 6 -10.88 17.98 -5.92
C THR A 6 -9.78 17.13 -5.26
N LEU A 7 -10.17 16.03 -4.59
CA LEU A 7 -9.22 15.10 -3.98
C LEU A 7 -8.62 14.22 -5.06
N SER A 8 -7.32 14.35 -5.26
CA SER A 8 -6.54 13.53 -6.19
C SER A 8 -5.30 12.99 -5.52
N GLN A 9 -4.98 11.74 -5.81
CA GLN A 9 -3.76 11.07 -5.42
C GLN A 9 -2.58 11.69 -6.17
N HIS A 10 -1.59 12.17 -5.43
CA HIS A 10 -0.38 12.73 -6.02
C HIS A 10 0.52 11.63 -6.63
N GLU A 11 1.36 11.98 -7.61
CA GLU A 11 2.25 11.02 -8.27
C GLU A 11 3.17 10.28 -7.29
N ASP A 12 3.70 11.00 -6.30
CA ASP A 12 4.56 10.43 -5.23
C ASP A 12 3.78 9.83 -4.05
N GLU A 13 2.45 9.95 -4.05
CA GLU A 13 1.60 9.48 -2.96
C GLU A 13 1.22 8.00 -3.14
N SER A 14 1.42 7.21 -2.08
CA SER A 14 0.97 5.82 -2.04
C SER A 14 -0.55 5.72 -1.88
N LEU A 15 -1.14 4.58 -2.25
CA LEU A 15 -2.58 4.39 -2.12
C LEU A 15 -3.05 4.53 -0.67
N SER A 16 -2.25 4.07 0.31
CA SER A 16 -2.58 4.18 1.72
C SER A 16 -2.63 5.63 2.22
N GLN A 17 -1.70 6.48 1.76
CA GLN A 17 -1.70 7.91 2.09
C GLN A 17 -2.93 8.60 1.50
N PHE A 18 -3.24 8.35 0.22
CA PHE A 18 -4.43 8.90 -0.42
C PHE A 18 -5.71 8.48 0.32
N VAL A 19 -5.83 7.22 0.70
CA VAL A 19 -7.00 6.69 1.43
C VAL A 19 -7.13 7.35 2.80
N ALA A 20 -6.03 7.58 3.52
CA ALA A 20 -6.05 8.27 4.80
C ALA A 20 -6.53 9.72 4.64
N HIS A 21 -6.01 10.45 3.66
CA HIS A 21 -6.44 11.81 3.36
C HIS A 21 -7.90 11.87 2.93
N PHE A 22 -8.31 10.98 2.02
CA PHE A 22 -9.68 10.84 1.56
C PHE A 22 -10.65 10.56 2.73
N ALA A 23 -10.26 9.67 3.65
CA ALA A 23 -11.05 9.36 4.85
C ALA A 23 -11.18 10.55 5.81
N THR A 24 -10.15 11.39 5.94
CA THR A 24 -10.22 12.64 6.71
C THR A 24 -11.20 13.63 6.09
N GLU A 25 -11.19 13.78 4.78
CA GLU A 25 -12.05 14.76 4.12
C GLU A 25 -13.52 14.35 4.07
N ILE A 26 -13.84 13.07 3.83
CA ILE A 26 -15.24 12.60 3.83
C ILE A 26 -15.91 12.75 5.21
N GLN A 27 -15.14 12.82 6.31
CA GLN A 27 -15.70 13.11 7.63
C GLN A 27 -16.31 14.51 7.72
N GLY A 28 -15.88 15.45 6.87
CA GLY A 28 -16.51 16.76 6.71
C GLY A 28 -17.86 16.72 6.00
N PHE A 29 -18.25 15.57 5.44
CA PHE A 29 -19.48 15.39 4.65
C PHE A 29 -20.28 14.16 5.11
N PRO A 30 -20.83 14.15 6.34
CA PRO A 30 -21.54 12.99 6.89
C PRO A 30 -22.80 12.60 6.09
N ASP A 31 -23.41 13.54 5.39
CA ASP A 31 -24.60 13.33 4.55
C ASP A 31 -24.27 13.05 3.07
N ALA A 32 -22.99 12.87 2.73
CA ALA A 32 -22.58 12.59 1.35
C ALA A 32 -23.17 11.26 0.86
N HIS A 33 -23.81 11.32 -0.31
CA HIS A 33 -24.44 10.16 -0.92
C HIS A 33 -23.37 9.10 -1.29
N PRO A 34 -23.54 7.80 -0.96
CA PRO A 34 -22.49 6.80 -1.14
C PRO A 34 -21.92 6.68 -2.58
N PRO A 35 -22.74 6.69 -3.64
CA PRO A 35 -22.26 6.83 -5.02
C PRO A 35 -21.34 8.03 -5.29
N LEU A 36 -21.57 9.17 -4.64
CA LEU A 36 -20.73 10.36 -4.81
C LEU A 36 -19.35 10.14 -4.17
N ILE A 37 -19.31 9.51 -2.99
CA ILE A 37 -18.06 9.13 -2.32
C ILE A 37 -17.27 8.17 -3.20
N MET A 38 -17.93 7.14 -3.76
CA MET A 38 -17.28 6.18 -4.65
C MET A 38 -16.76 6.84 -5.93
N GLN A 39 -17.54 7.75 -6.53
CA GLN A 39 -17.13 8.48 -7.72
C GLN A 39 -15.94 9.40 -7.44
N ALA A 40 -15.97 10.14 -6.33
CA ALA A 40 -14.86 10.99 -5.91
C ALA A 40 -13.59 10.16 -5.64
N PHE A 41 -13.74 8.99 -5.01
CA PHE A 41 -12.62 8.06 -4.81
C PHE A 41 -12.01 7.63 -6.15
N LEU A 42 -12.82 7.19 -7.11
CA LEU A 42 -12.35 6.76 -8.43
C LEU A 42 -11.71 7.88 -9.23
N MET A 43 -12.30 9.08 -9.24
CA MET A 43 -11.74 10.24 -9.96
C MET A 43 -10.48 10.77 -9.31
N GLY A 44 -10.31 10.56 -8.01
CA GLY A 44 -9.12 10.95 -7.29
C GLY A 44 -7.94 10.00 -7.49
N LEU A 45 -8.14 8.75 -7.90
CA LEU A 45 -7.04 7.81 -8.06
C LEU A 45 -6.15 8.16 -9.25
N LYS A 46 -4.83 8.08 -9.06
CA LYS A 46 -3.89 8.13 -10.18
C LYS A 46 -3.92 6.80 -10.97
N PRO A 47 -3.53 6.82 -12.26
CA PRO A 47 -3.35 5.60 -13.03
C PRO A 47 -2.37 4.64 -12.35
N SER A 48 -2.86 3.47 -11.94
CA SER A 48 -2.09 2.47 -11.19
C SER A 48 -2.64 1.07 -11.42
N ARG A 49 -1.93 0.03 -10.94
CA ARG A 49 -2.44 -1.36 -10.97
C ARG A 49 -3.75 -1.49 -10.21
N PHE A 50 -3.89 -0.77 -9.09
CA PHE A 50 -5.14 -0.71 -8.34
C PHE A 50 -6.25 -0.07 -9.18
N PHE A 51 -6.02 1.09 -9.78
CA PHE A 51 -6.99 1.75 -10.67
C PHE A 51 -7.47 0.82 -11.80
N LEU A 52 -6.55 0.14 -12.48
CA LEU A 52 -6.89 -0.83 -13.53
C LEU A 52 -7.78 -1.96 -13.02
N SER A 53 -7.54 -2.46 -11.80
CA SER A 53 -8.39 -3.49 -11.19
C SER A 53 -9.82 -3.02 -10.92
N LEU A 54 -10.03 -1.71 -10.75
CA LEU A 54 -11.36 -1.11 -10.58
C LEU A 54 -12.07 -0.91 -11.92
N ILE A 55 -11.34 -0.70 -13.01
CA ILE A 55 -11.91 -0.69 -14.36
C ILE A 55 -12.38 -2.09 -14.76
N GLU A 56 -11.56 -3.11 -14.48
CA GLU A 56 -11.89 -4.51 -14.77
C GLU A 56 -13.11 -4.98 -13.98
N LYS A 57 -13.17 -4.62 -12.70
CA LYS A 57 -14.28 -4.94 -11.83
C LYS A 57 -14.72 -3.68 -11.07
N PRO A 58 -15.72 -2.95 -11.57
CA PRO A 58 -16.21 -1.73 -10.93
C PRO A 58 -16.60 -1.92 -9.46
N LEU A 59 -16.45 -0.85 -8.67
CA LEU A 59 -16.93 -0.80 -7.29
C LEU A 59 -18.45 -0.59 -7.31
N VAL A 60 -19.21 -1.44 -6.62
CA VAL A 60 -20.68 -1.31 -6.55
C VAL A 60 -21.18 -0.86 -5.18
N THR A 61 -20.37 -1.01 -4.13
CA THR A 61 -20.73 -0.59 -2.76
C THR A 61 -19.52 -0.05 -1.99
N ILE A 62 -19.77 0.79 -0.97
CA ILE A 62 -18.74 1.30 -0.06
C ILE A 62 -17.97 0.19 0.68
N PRO A 63 -18.63 -0.85 1.24
CA PRO A 63 -17.90 -1.94 1.91
C PRO A 63 -16.95 -2.68 0.95
N GLU A 64 -17.36 -2.87 -0.30
CA GLU A 64 -16.51 -3.48 -1.32
C GLU A 64 -15.29 -2.59 -1.65
N MET A 65 -15.51 -1.28 -1.80
CA MET A 65 -14.43 -0.30 -2.00
C MET A 65 -13.39 -0.40 -0.88
N LEU A 66 -13.83 -0.38 0.38
CA LEU A 66 -12.94 -0.49 1.54
C LEU A 66 -12.20 -1.82 1.57
N GLN A 67 -12.91 -2.93 1.33
CA GLN A 67 -12.32 -4.26 1.33
C GLN A 67 -11.20 -4.38 0.30
N ARG A 68 -11.46 -4.00 -0.95
CA ARG A 68 -10.47 -4.13 -2.03
C ARG A 68 -9.27 -3.20 -1.83
N THR A 69 -9.52 -2.00 -1.34
CA THR A 69 -8.47 -1.04 -0.99
C THR A 69 -7.54 -1.63 0.06
N ASN A 70 -8.10 -2.17 1.15
CA ASN A 70 -7.32 -2.80 2.23
C ASN A 70 -6.54 -4.02 1.75
N GLN A 71 -7.16 -4.86 0.91
CA GLN A 71 -6.50 -6.02 0.30
C GLN A 71 -5.29 -5.59 -0.55
N TYR A 72 -5.46 -4.57 -1.38
CA TYR A 72 -4.38 -4.07 -2.24
C TYR A 72 -3.26 -3.41 -1.44
N ILE A 73 -3.58 -2.55 -0.46
CA ILE A 73 -2.58 -1.92 0.42
C ILE A 73 -1.75 -2.98 1.15
N THR A 74 -2.40 -4.03 1.65
CA THR A 74 -1.72 -5.14 2.33
C THR A 74 -0.78 -5.88 1.37
N ALA A 75 -1.24 -6.17 0.15
CA ALA A 75 -0.44 -6.82 -0.87
C ALA A 75 0.75 -5.95 -1.32
N GLU A 76 0.54 -4.64 -1.51
CA GLU A 76 1.58 -3.68 -1.86
C GLU A 76 2.67 -3.61 -0.77
N ALA A 77 2.26 -3.52 0.50
CA ALA A 77 3.17 -3.51 1.64
C ALA A 77 4.00 -4.80 1.74
N LEU A 78 3.38 -5.96 1.49
CA LEU A 78 4.08 -7.26 1.47
C LEU A 78 5.13 -7.31 0.35
N VAL A 79 4.79 -6.85 -0.86
CA VAL A 79 5.72 -6.79 -1.99
C VAL A 79 6.86 -5.81 -1.72
N ALA A 80 6.57 -4.64 -1.15
CA ALA A 80 7.57 -3.66 -0.78
C ALA A 80 8.56 -4.23 0.26
N ARG A 81 8.04 -4.92 1.28
CA ARG A 81 8.87 -5.61 2.29
C ARG A 81 9.77 -6.67 1.66
N LYS A 82 9.23 -7.50 0.76
CA LYS A 82 10.00 -8.53 0.04
C LYS A 82 11.16 -7.90 -0.75
N ARG A 83 10.92 -6.79 -1.46
CA ARG A 83 11.97 -6.09 -2.22
C ARG A 83 13.09 -5.57 -1.32
N MET A 84 12.76 -5.11 -0.11
CA MET A 84 13.75 -4.59 0.83
C MET A 84 14.58 -5.71 1.47
N ASP A 85 13.95 -6.85 1.75
CA ASP A 85 14.63 -8.08 2.19
C ASP A 85 15.59 -8.62 1.11
N SER A 86 15.11 -8.71 -0.14
CA SER A 86 15.93 -9.15 -1.28
C SER A 86 17.07 -8.18 -1.65
N LYS A 87 17.02 -6.92 -1.18
CA LYS A 87 18.05 -5.90 -1.42
C LYS A 87 19.11 -5.83 -0.33
N ARG A 88 18.93 -6.48 0.83
CA ARG A 88 20.03 -6.63 1.80
C ARG A 88 20.98 -7.68 1.22
N PRO A 89 22.21 -7.32 0.79
CA PRO A 89 23.17 -8.33 0.40
C PRO A 89 23.42 -9.19 1.64
N ARG A 90 23.35 -10.50 1.46
CA ARG A 90 23.85 -11.50 2.40
C ARG A 90 25.39 -11.38 2.51
N ALA A 91 25.87 -10.27 3.06
CA ALA A 91 27.13 -10.19 3.78
C ALA A 91 26.65 -10.04 5.23
N GLU A 92 26.60 -11.08 6.05
CA GLU A 92 27.77 -11.68 6.68
C GLU A 92 27.44 -13.12 7.07
N GLN A 93 27.99 -14.11 6.36
CA GLN A 93 28.22 -15.44 6.93
C GLN A 93 29.28 -16.16 6.09
N SER A 94 30.47 -15.57 6.09
CA SER A 94 31.72 -16.21 5.68
C SER A 94 32.87 -15.49 6.37
N GLN A 95 32.90 -15.56 7.71
CA GLN A 95 34.16 -15.49 8.45
C GLN A 95 34.42 -16.88 8.99
N GLY A 96 35.16 -17.66 8.20
CA GLY A 96 35.94 -18.75 8.75
C GLY A 96 37.10 -18.15 9.53
N THR A 97 37.23 -18.55 10.79
CA THR A 97 38.55 -18.61 11.42
C THR A 97 38.65 -19.96 12.11
N THR A 98 39.33 -20.87 11.42
CA THR A 98 40.02 -22.02 11.96
C THR A 98 40.82 -21.58 13.19
N SER A 99 40.31 -21.86 14.40
CA SER A 99 41.11 -21.74 15.62
C SER A 99 41.62 -23.13 15.96
N ALA A 100 42.85 -23.40 15.56
CA ALA A 100 43.63 -24.54 15.99
C ALA A 100 43.70 -24.55 17.53
N ALA A 101 42.95 -25.47 18.15
CA ALA A 101 43.24 -25.95 19.49
C ALA A 101 43.81 -27.35 19.34
N LEU A 102 45.14 -27.40 19.40
CA LEU A 102 45.98 -28.57 19.53
C LEU A 102 45.35 -29.61 20.47
N VAL A 103 45.01 -30.78 19.93
CA VAL A 103 44.73 -32.00 20.69
C VAL A 103 46.05 -32.43 21.33
N GLN A 104 46.11 -32.53 22.66
CA GLN A 104 47.14 -33.29 23.37
C GLN A 104 46.63 -34.71 23.63
N PRO A 105 47.34 -35.75 23.18
CA PRO A 105 47.25 -37.10 23.74
C PRO A 105 48.49 -37.42 24.61
N CYS A 106 48.21 -38.00 25.79
CA CYS A 106 49.08 -38.65 26.79
C CYS A 106 50.56 -38.23 26.92
#